data_AF-A0A9X2MHH5-F1
#
_entry.id   AF-A0A9X2MHH5-F1
#
_cell.length_a   1.000
_cell.length_b   1.000
_cell.length_c   1.000
_cell.angle_alpha   90.00
_cell.angle_beta   90.00
_cell.angle_gamma   90.00
#
_symmetry.space_group_name_H-M   'P 1'
#
loop_
_entity.id
_entity.type
_entity.pdbx_description
1 polymer ?
#
loop_
_entity_poly.entity_id
_entity_poly.type
_entity_poly.pdbx_seq_one_letter_code
_entity_poly.pdbx_strand_id
1 'polypeptide(L)' 'MKKSLEKIGNCIFYTGVLVAAYGLYQIYINRKGLPPGVCPVNENRTIMYLAISMFIISLILYTIYDFKEKKRNKEMN' A
#
# COMPACT_ATOMS: atom_id res chain seq x y z
N MET A 1 23.32 -0.84 -3.78
CA MET A 1 22.19 -0.76 -2.81
C MET A 1 21.04 0.15 -3.25
N LYS A 2 21.28 1.35 -3.84
CA LYS A 2 20.25 2.33 -4.27
C LYS A 2 19.07 1.70 -5.04
N LYS A 3 19.36 0.95 -6.12
CA LYS A 3 18.36 0.23 -6.93
C LYS A 3 17.59 -0.87 -6.19
N SER A 4 18.15 -1.47 -5.14
CA SER A 4 17.51 -2.61 -4.48
C SER A 4 16.37 -2.14 -3.58
N LEU A 5 16.61 -1.10 -2.77
CA LEU A 5 15.61 -0.57 -1.83
C LEU A 5 14.44 0.09 -2.57
N GLU A 6 14.73 0.84 -3.63
CA GLU A 6 13.73 1.44 -4.50
C GLU A 6 12.86 0.37 -5.21
N LYS A 7 13.50 -0.70 -5.71
CA LYS A 7 12.79 -1.82 -6.32
C LYS A 7 11.91 -2.58 -5.31
N ILE A 8 12.37 -2.71 -4.06
CA ILE A 8 11.57 -3.29 -2.96
C ILE A 8 10.37 -2.39 -2.65
N GLY A 9 10.58 -1.07 -2.49
CA GLY A 9 9.49 -0.11 -2.26
C GLY A 9 8.44 -0.16 -3.36
N ASN A 10 8.86 -0.13 -4.63
CA ASN A 10 7.94 -0.24 -5.76
C ASN A 10 7.21 -1.59 -5.79
N CYS A 11 7.89 -2.70 -5.49
CA CYS A 11 7.25 -4.02 -5.39
C CYS A 11 6.15 -4.04 -4.31
N ILE A 12 6.44 -3.50 -3.12
CA ILE A 12 5.47 -3.40 -2.02
C ILE A 12 4.30 -2.48 -2.41
N PHE A 13 4.58 -1.37 -3.11
CA PHE A 13 3.55 -0.48 -3.62
C PHE A 13 2.61 -1.18 -4.61
N TYR A 14 3.16 -1.81 -5.65
CA TYR A 14 2.36 -2.49 -6.68
C TYR A 14 1.57 -3.67 -6.11
N THR A 15 2.16 -4.44 -5.21
CA THR A 15 1.44 -5.51 -4.51
C THR A 15 0.34 -4.94 -3.61
N GLY A 16 0.58 -3.83 -2.92
CA GLY A 16 -0.45 -3.10 -2.17
C GLY A 16 -1.62 -2.64 -3.07
N VAL A 17 -1.33 -2.13 -4.28
CA VAL A 17 -2.35 -1.75 -5.27
C VAL A 17 -3.19 -2.95 -5.68
N LEU A 18 -2.56 -4.10 -5.95
CA LEU A 18 -3.28 -5.33 -6.31
C LEU A 18 -4.16 -5.83 -5.16
N VAL A 19 -3.66 -5.81 -3.92
CA VAL A 19 -4.44 -6.19 -2.73
C VAL A 19 -5.61 -5.24 -2.52
N ALA A 20 -5.40 -3.92 -2.69
CA ALA A 20 -6.46 -2.93 -2.58
C ALA A 20 -7.55 -3.15 -3.64
N ALA A 21 -7.15 -3.37 -4.90
CA ALA A 21 -8.06 -3.66 -6.00
C ALA A 21 -8.86 -4.95 -5.75
N TYR A 22 -8.21 -6.00 -5.25
CA TYR A 22 -8.88 -7.25 -4.88
C TYR A 22 -9.87 -7.05 -3.72
N GLY A 23 -9.51 -6.29 -2.69
CA GLY A 23 -10.40 -5.97 -1.58
C GLY A 23 -11.63 -5.18 -2.04
N LEU A 24 -11.44 -4.18 -2.92
CA LEU A 24 -12.54 -3.42 -3.52
C LEU A 24 -13.45 -4.31 -4.38
N TYR A 25 -12.87 -5.22 -5.17
CA TYR A 25 -13.61 -6.19 -5.96
C TYR A 25 -14.47 -7.10 -5.08
N GLN A 26 -13.92 -7.61 -3.98
CA GLN A 26 -14.66 -8.43 -3.01
C GLN A 26 -15.80 -7.65 -2.33
N ILE A 27 -15.55 -6.40 -1.95
CA ILE A 27 -16.60 -5.53 -1.39
C ILE A 27 -17.72 -5.32 -2.42
N TYR A 28 -17.36 -5.12 -3.69
CA TYR A 28 -18.33 -4.91 -4.77
C TYR A 28 -19.19 -6.15 -5.06
N ILE A 29 -18.59 -7.35 -5.10
CA ILE A 29 -19.34 -8.58 -5.37
C ILE A 29 -20.25 -8.95 -4.19
N ASN A 30 -19.76 -8.82 -2.96
CA ASN A 30 -20.54 -9.14 -1.76
C ASN A 30 -21.76 -8.22 -1.65
N ARG A 31 -21.61 -6.93 -1.98
CA ARG A 31 -22.73 -5.97 -1.96
C ARG A 31 -23.95 -6.42 -2.76
N LYS A 32 -23.78 -7.21 -3.84
CA LYS A 32 -24.89 -7.64 -4.71
C LYS A 32 -25.89 -8.56 -4.03
N GLY A 33 -25.47 -9.31 -3.01
CA GLY A 33 -26.32 -10.24 -2.27
C GLY A 33 -26.84 -9.71 -0.94
N LEU A 34 -26.45 -8.49 -0.56
CA LEU A 34 -26.71 -7.95 0.77
C LEU A 34 -27.95 -7.03 0.78
N PRO A 35 -28.79 -7.08 1.83
CA PRO A 35 -29.95 -6.20 1.96
C PRO A 35 -29.55 -4.71 2.03
N PRO A 36 -30.49 -3.77 1.83
CA PRO A 36 -30.20 -2.36 2.03
C PRO A 36 -29.80 -2.08 3.49
N GLY A 37 -28.77 -1.28 3.71
CA GLY A 37 -28.33 -0.83 5.04
C GLY A 37 -27.18 -1.61 5.68
N VAL A 38 -26.73 -2.72 5.09
CA VAL A 38 -25.54 -3.44 5.56
C VAL A 38 -24.27 -2.99 4.81
N CYS A 39 -23.14 -2.94 5.52
CA CYS A 39 -21.88 -2.44 4.98
C CYS A 39 -20.91 -3.62 4.71
N PRO A 40 -20.69 -4.03 3.44
CA PRO A 40 -19.84 -5.17 3.08
C PRO A 40 -18.35 -4.98 3.41
N VAL A 41 -17.96 -3.78 3.84
CA VAL A 41 -16.61 -3.48 4.32
C VAL A 41 -16.31 -4.22 5.61
N ASN A 42 -17.30 -4.51 6.47
CA ASN A 42 -17.07 -5.11 7.80
C ASN A 42 -16.41 -6.49 7.72
N GLU A 43 -16.80 -7.31 6.76
CA GLU A 43 -16.26 -8.67 6.56
C GLU A 43 -14.89 -8.65 5.88
N ASN A 44 -14.62 -7.61 5.09
CA ASN A 44 -13.39 -7.47 4.30
C ASN A 44 -12.37 -6.49 4.93
N ARG A 45 -12.57 -6.08 6.19
CA ARG A 45 -11.70 -5.14 6.92
C ARG A 45 -10.23 -5.57 6.93
N THR A 46 -9.97 -6.87 7.05
CA THR A 46 -8.61 -7.42 7.09
C THR A 46 -7.83 -7.11 5.82
N ILE A 47 -8.43 -7.32 4.64
CA ILE A 47 -7.79 -7.05 3.34
C ILE A 47 -7.53 -5.54 3.20
N MET A 48 -8.47 -4.71 3.65
CA MET A 48 -8.32 -3.26 3.64
C MET A 48 -7.16 -2.80 4.55
N TYR A 49 -7.08 -3.29 5.79
CA TYR A 49 -5.96 -2.97 6.69
C TYR A 49 -4.62 -3.48 6.15
N LEU A 50 -4.61 -4.63 5.47
CA LEU A 50 -3.41 -5.17 4.84
C LEU A 50 -2.94 -4.26 3.70
N ALA A 51 -3.83 -3.82 2.81
CA ALA A 51 -3.49 -2.86 1.75
C ALA A 51 -2.98 -1.53 2.32
N ILE A 52 -3.65 -0.98 3.33
CA ILE A 52 -3.25 0.29 3.98
C ILE A 52 -1.86 0.15 4.60
N SER A 53 -1.60 -0.93 5.32
CA SER A 53 -0.29 -1.15 5.94
C SER A 53 0.83 -1.28 4.91
N MET A 54 0.59 -1.96 3.79
CA MET A 54 1.55 -2.03 2.67
C MET A 54 1.86 -0.65 2.09
N PHE A 55 0.85 0.21 1.91
CA PHE A 55 1.07 1.57 1.43
C PHE A 55 1.85 2.43 2.43
N ILE A 56 1.54 2.32 3.72
CA ILE A 56 2.29 3.03 4.77
C ILE A 56 3.76 2.59 4.77
N ILE A 57 4.03 1.29 4.70
CA ILE A 57 5.40 0.75 4.65
C ILE A 57 6.12 1.26 3.41
N SER A 58 5.46 1.23 2.24
CA SER A 58 6.02 1.76 1.00
C SER A 58 6.38 3.24 1.12
N LEU A 59 5.50 4.05 1.71
CA LEU A 59 5.72 5.48 1.92
C LEU A 59 6.90 5.74 2.87
N ILE A 60 7.00 4.97 3.96
CA ILE A 60 8.11 5.06 4.92
C ILE A 60 9.44 4.74 4.21
N LEU A 61 9.48 3.67 3.41
CA LEU A 61 10.68 3.30 2.65
C LEU A 61 11.10 4.41 1.68
N TYR A 62 10.15 4.99 0.95
CA TYR A 62 10.41 6.12 0.05
C TYR A 62 10.92 7.35 0.80
N THR A 63 10.32 7.66 1.95
CA THR A 63 10.73 8.79 2.80
C THR A 63 12.16 8.60 3.31
N ILE A 64 12.48 7.42 3.87
CA ILE A 64 13.84 7.10 4.34
C ILE A 64 14.86 7.21 3.19
N TYR A 65 14.48 6.76 2.00
CA TYR A 65 15.32 6.86 0.81
C TYR A 65 15.62 8.32 0.43
N ASP A 66 14.58 9.16 0.34
CA ASP A 66 14.72 10.58 0.00
C ASP A 66 15.58 11.33 1.02
N PHE A 67 15.40 11.07 2.32
CA PHE A 67 16.25 11.62 3.38
C PHE A 67 17.72 11.20 3.25
N LYS A 68 18.00 9.93 2.97
CA LYS A 68 19.37 9.43 2.78
C LYS A 68 20.02 10.01 1.52
N GLU A 69 19.25 10.22 0.46
CA GLU A 69 19.74 10.85 -0.76
C GLU A 69 20.09 12.32 -0.55
N LYS A 70 19.19 13.09 0.07
CA LYS A 70 19.44 14.50 0.43
C LYS A 70 20.66 14.66 1.32
N LYS A 71 20.84 13.78 2.32
CA LYS A 71 22.02 13.81 3.19
C LYS A 71 23.32 13.60 2.42
N ARG A 72 23.39 12.58 1.55
CA ARG A 72 24.60 12.34 0.74
C ARG A 72 24.93 13.49 -0.21
N ASN A 73 23.94 14.09 -0.85
CA ASN A 73 24.17 15.22 -1.75
C ASN A 73 24.71 16.44 -1.01
N LYS A 74 24.34 16.63 0.27
CA LYS A 74 24.88 17.69 1.13
C LYS A 74 26.31 17.42 1.60
N GLU A 75 26.73 16.17 1.73
CA GLU A 75 28.10 15.79 2.13
C GLU A 75 29.10 15.85 0.96
N MET A 76 28.64 15.86 -0.29
CA MET A 76 29.48 15.95 -1.50
C MET A 76 29.65 17.38 -2.05
N ASN A 77 28.93 18.36 -1.48
CA ASN A 77 29.02 19.80 -1.80
C ASN A 77 29.72 20.53 -0.65
#